data_AF-F6HFY6-F1
#
_entry.id   AF-F6HFY6-F1
#
_cell.length_a   1.000
_cell.length_b   1.000
_cell.length_c   1.000
_cell.angle_alpha   90.00
_cell.angle_beta   90.00
_cell.angle_gamma   90.00
#
_symmetry.space_group_name_H-M   'P 1'
#
loop_
_entity.id
_entity.type
_entity.pdbx_description
1 polymer ?
#
loop_
_entity_poly.entity_id
_entity_poly.type
_entity_poly.pdbx_seq_one_letter_code
_entity_poly.pdbx_strand_id
1 'polypeptide(L)'
;MSSSQLPLPLPEYLQEDEVTQEHRDLLSSLPREKGWVTSHLFQYQGFWHTSRHLKGVVACQQHFQAHDTDILLVTTPKSGTTWLKAMAFALLKRVRFPDTRHHPLLTNNPHELVPFLEIKLYAESKVPDLTSFTAPRLFSTHLPFTSLPESVNTSGCKLVYLCRNPRDTFVSFWQFTNKLRLENMGTNPLEEVFDKFCWGVSLSGPFWDHVLGYWKESLEKPEKILFLKYEEMKAQPHVQLRRLAEFLGCPFCPEEETRCVVDEILQLCSFENLSNLEVNKNGKLSSGEEHSAFFRRGEVGDWVNYLTAEMLDRLDHITEEKLHGSGLKFEPIQTCHLCCSYVTGHKTRRYSGRRILMSSSQPPIPAPQDLQEDGLTQECRDLLSSLPTEEGWLFDVYQYQGFWFPSRQIQAVLASQQRFQAQDTDILLVTTPKSGTTWLKAIVFAFVNRVKFPDMQDHHPLLTSNPHELVPLL
;
A
#
# COMPACT_ATOMS: atom_id res chain seq x y z
N MET A 1 -48.98 -15.29 -15.19
CA MET A 1 -48.04 -14.93 -16.28
C MET A 1 -46.80 -14.35 -15.61
N SER A 2 -45.78 -15.18 -15.44
CA SER A 2 -44.48 -14.75 -14.89
C SER A 2 -43.80 -13.90 -15.95
N SER A 3 -43.60 -12.61 -15.70
CA SER A 3 -42.77 -11.77 -16.55
C SER A 3 -41.34 -12.27 -16.42
N SER A 4 -40.90 -13.08 -17.39
CA SER A 4 -39.48 -13.36 -17.60
C SER A 4 -38.80 -12.02 -17.90
N GLN A 5 -38.23 -11.39 -16.87
CA GLN A 5 -37.26 -10.32 -17.06
C GLN A 5 -36.13 -10.91 -17.88
N LEU A 6 -35.96 -10.40 -19.10
CA LEU A 6 -34.76 -10.64 -19.90
C LEU A 6 -33.54 -10.36 -19.01
N PRO A 7 -32.52 -11.24 -18.99
CA PRO A 7 -31.32 -10.97 -18.21
C PRO A 7 -30.77 -9.61 -18.61
N LEU A 8 -30.48 -8.75 -17.61
CA LEU A 8 -29.83 -7.47 -17.86
C LEU A 8 -28.56 -7.72 -18.69
N PRO A 9 -28.29 -6.92 -19.73
CA PRO A 9 -27.10 -7.10 -20.55
C PRO A 9 -25.86 -7.00 -19.65
N LEU A 10 -24.87 -7.86 -19.91
CA LEU A 10 -23.58 -7.85 -19.20
C LEU A 10 -22.99 -6.42 -19.27
N PRO A 11 -22.41 -5.88 -18.18
CA PRO A 11 -21.65 -4.64 -18.25
C PRO A 11 -20.56 -4.70 -19.33
N GLU A 12 -20.27 -3.59 -20.00
CA GLU A 12 -19.34 -3.53 -21.14
C GLU A 12 -17.94 -4.07 -20.78
N TYR A 13 -17.47 -3.83 -19.55
CA TYR A 13 -16.19 -4.34 -19.06
C TYR A 13 -16.14 -5.88 -18.89
N LEU A 14 -17.28 -6.55 -18.87
CA LEU A 14 -17.40 -8.03 -18.84
C LEU A 14 -17.78 -8.62 -20.20
N GLN A 15 -18.10 -7.79 -21.19
CA GLN A 15 -18.45 -8.27 -22.51
C GLN A 15 -17.20 -8.73 -23.27
N GLU A 16 -17.34 -9.84 -23.99
CA GLU A 16 -16.45 -10.20 -25.08
C GLU A 16 -17.05 -9.54 -26.34
N ASP A 17 -16.60 -8.32 -26.67
CA ASP A 17 -17.13 -7.49 -27.78
C ASP A 17 -17.38 -8.28 -29.09
N GLU A 18 -18.24 -7.77 -29.98
CA GLU A 18 -18.28 -8.23 -31.39
C GLU A 18 -16.91 -8.03 -32.04
N VAL A 19 -16.16 -9.13 -32.11
CA VAL A 19 -14.78 -9.15 -32.55
C VAL A 19 -14.70 -9.06 -34.08
N THR A 20 -13.94 -8.12 -34.63
CA THR A 20 -13.57 -8.15 -36.07
C THR A 20 -12.81 -9.45 -36.38
N GLN A 21 -12.94 -10.03 -37.58
CA GLN A 21 -12.27 -11.31 -37.90
C GLN A 21 -10.77 -11.28 -37.58
N GLU A 22 -10.08 -10.19 -37.92
CA GLU A 22 -8.65 -9.98 -37.61
C GLU A 22 -8.33 -10.12 -36.11
N HIS A 23 -9.19 -9.62 -35.22
CA HIS A 23 -8.99 -9.72 -33.77
C HIS A 23 -9.30 -11.13 -33.26
N ARG A 24 -10.24 -11.86 -33.87
CA ARG A 24 -10.45 -13.29 -33.58
C ARG A 24 -9.25 -14.12 -33.96
N ASP A 25 -8.70 -13.86 -35.14
CA ASP A 25 -7.53 -14.56 -35.66
C ASP A 25 -6.32 -14.30 -34.75
N LEU A 26 -6.10 -13.04 -34.34
CA LEU A 26 -5.07 -12.69 -33.37
C LEU A 26 -5.26 -13.45 -32.06
N LEU A 27 -6.42 -13.37 -31.42
CA LEU A 27 -6.68 -14.07 -30.15
C LEU A 27 -6.47 -15.58 -30.24
N SER A 28 -6.81 -16.20 -31.38
CA SER A 28 -6.63 -17.63 -31.61
C SER A 28 -5.15 -18.04 -31.71
N SER A 29 -4.27 -17.11 -32.07
CA SER A 29 -2.83 -17.35 -32.22
C SER A 29 -2.03 -17.16 -30.92
N LEU A 30 -2.61 -16.52 -29.90
CA LEU A 30 -1.91 -16.17 -28.67
C LEU A 30 -2.06 -17.26 -27.58
N PRO A 31 -1.04 -17.47 -26.74
CA PRO A 31 -1.19 -18.26 -25.52
C PRO A 31 -2.35 -17.72 -24.67
N ARG A 32 -3.15 -18.63 -24.11
CA ARG A 32 -4.35 -18.29 -23.35
C ARG A 32 -4.38 -19.03 -22.03
N GLU A 33 -4.77 -18.33 -20.96
CA GLU A 33 -4.95 -18.88 -19.62
C GLU A 33 -6.32 -18.52 -19.04
N LYS A 34 -6.80 -19.31 -18.08
CA LYS A 34 -8.02 -18.98 -17.32
C LYS A 34 -7.77 -17.69 -16.54
N GLY A 35 -8.58 -16.67 -16.78
CA GLY A 35 -8.50 -15.38 -16.13
C GLY A 35 -9.20 -15.33 -14.77
N TRP A 36 -9.00 -14.22 -14.07
CA TRP A 36 -9.68 -13.89 -12.80
C TRP A 36 -10.34 -12.50 -12.83
N VAL A 37 -10.12 -11.74 -13.92
CA VAL A 37 -10.86 -10.52 -14.24
C VAL A 37 -12.03 -10.86 -15.18
N THR A 38 -11.72 -11.62 -16.24
CA THR A 38 -12.67 -12.18 -17.21
C THR A 38 -12.39 -13.68 -17.38
N SER A 39 -13.13 -14.36 -18.25
CA SER A 39 -13.01 -15.81 -18.50
C SER A 39 -11.58 -16.23 -18.84
N HIS A 40 -10.91 -15.48 -19.72
CA HIS A 40 -9.60 -15.79 -20.25
C HIS A 40 -8.71 -14.55 -20.36
N LEU A 41 -7.40 -14.77 -20.19
CA LEU A 41 -6.35 -13.81 -20.53
C LEU A 41 -5.52 -14.34 -21.69
N PHE A 42 -5.05 -13.44 -22.54
CA PHE A 42 -4.24 -13.72 -23.71
C PHE A 42 -2.88 -13.06 -23.56
N GLN A 43 -1.81 -13.80 -23.81
CA GLN A 43 -0.45 -13.28 -23.69
C GLN A 43 -0.04 -12.60 -25.01
N TYR A 44 0.17 -11.29 -24.97
CA TYR A 44 0.64 -10.47 -26.09
C TYR A 44 1.88 -9.69 -25.67
N GLN A 45 2.96 -9.78 -26.46
CA GLN A 45 4.24 -9.10 -26.16
C GLN A 45 4.78 -9.39 -24.75
N GLY A 46 4.54 -10.59 -24.21
CA GLY A 46 4.96 -11.01 -22.88
C GLY A 46 3.99 -10.66 -21.74
N PHE A 47 2.91 -9.93 -22.01
CA PHE A 47 1.96 -9.48 -20.99
C PHE A 47 0.54 -10.00 -21.21
N TRP A 48 -0.23 -10.11 -20.14
CA TRP A 48 -1.57 -10.72 -20.17
C TRP A 48 -2.68 -9.67 -20.28
N HIS A 49 -3.56 -9.86 -21.26
CA HIS A 49 -4.66 -8.95 -21.58
C HIS A 49 -6.00 -9.69 -21.64
N THR A 50 -7.10 -9.01 -21.27
CA THR A 50 -8.43 -9.49 -21.68
C THR A 50 -8.61 -9.25 -23.18
N SER A 51 -9.59 -9.92 -23.80
CA SER A 51 -9.91 -9.72 -25.23
C SER A 51 -10.17 -8.24 -25.56
N ARG A 52 -11.02 -7.57 -24.76
CA ARG A 52 -11.34 -6.15 -24.90
C ARG A 52 -10.12 -5.24 -24.69
N HIS A 53 -9.31 -5.54 -23.68
CA HIS A 53 -8.10 -4.77 -23.42
C HIS A 53 -7.11 -4.89 -24.59
N LEU A 54 -6.90 -6.10 -25.12
CA LEU A 54 -5.98 -6.34 -26.23
C LEU A 54 -6.40 -5.60 -27.51
N LYS A 55 -7.72 -5.54 -27.80
CA LYS A 55 -8.25 -4.74 -28.91
C LYS A 55 -7.81 -3.28 -28.81
N GLY A 56 -7.96 -2.68 -27.64
CA GLY A 56 -7.54 -1.31 -27.38
C GLY A 56 -6.01 -1.13 -27.39
N VAL A 57 -5.24 -2.11 -26.90
CA VAL A 57 -3.77 -2.10 -26.97
C VAL A 57 -3.31 -2.02 -28.43
N VAL A 58 -3.79 -2.93 -29.29
CA VAL A 58 -3.39 -2.98 -30.71
C VAL A 58 -3.80 -1.71 -31.43
N ALA A 59 -5.03 -1.21 -31.23
CA ALA A 59 -5.47 0.04 -31.83
C ALA A 59 -4.64 1.24 -31.35
N CYS A 60 -4.34 1.32 -30.05
CA CYS A 60 -3.49 2.37 -29.48
C CYS A 60 -2.08 2.34 -30.09
N GLN A 61 -1.46 1.16 -30.20
CA GLN A 61 -0.12 1.00 -30.79
C GLN A 61 -0.08 1.46 -32.26
N GLN A 62 -1.13 1.17 -33.02
CA GLN A 62 -1.20 1.50 -34.45
C GLN A 62 -1.53 2.97 -34.72
N HIS A 63 -2.29 3.62 -33.84
CA HIS A 63 -2.95 4.89 -34.17
C HIS A 63 -2.63 6.04 -33.22
N PHE A 64 -2.09 5.79 -32.02
CA PHE A 64 -1.75 6.87 -31.10
C PHE A 64 -0.50 7.63 -31.55
N GLN A 65 -0.67 8.94 -31.71
CA GLN A 65 0.41 9.88 -32.05
C GLN A 65 0.66 10.80 -30.86
N ALA A 66 1.73 10.48 -30.13
CA ALA A 66 2.19 11.29 -29.01
C ALA A 66 2.68 12.66 -29.50
N HIS A 67 2.34 13.71 -28.75
CA HIS A 67 2.90 15.04 -28.90
C HIS A 67 3.96 15.30 -27.83
N ASP A 68 4.93 16.18 -28.10
CA ASP A 68 6.01 16.50 -27.15
C ASP A 68 5.52 17.06 -25.82
N THR A 69 4.32 17.64 -25.80
CA THR A 69 3.70 18.20 -24.58
C THR A 69 2.76 17.22 -23.88
N ASP A 70 2.58 16.00 -24.39
CA ASP A 70 1.72 15.01 -23.74
C ASP A 70 2.31 14.53 -22.42
N ILE A 71 1.43 14.16 -21.50
CA ILE A 71 1.75 13.56 -20.22
C ILE A 71 1.00 12.25 -20.10
N LEU A 72 1.73 11.14 -19.92
CA LEU A 72 1.17 9.81 -19.71
C LEU A 72 1.36 9.37 -18.26
N LEU A 73 0.24 9.16 -17.57
CA LEU A 73 0.23 8.57 -16.23
C LEU A 73 0.18 7.05 -16.34
N VAL A 74 1.25 6.38 -15.95
CA VAL A 74 1.43 4.95 -16.12
C VAL A 74 1.39 4.25 -14.77
N THR A 75 0.64 3.15 -14.68
CA THR A 75 0.60 2.29 -13.50
C THR A 75 0.36 0.85 -13.91
N THR A 76 0.79 -0.13 -13.12
CA THR A 76 0.08 -1.42 -13.13
C THR A 76 -1.31 -1.23 -12.51
N PRO A 77 -2.32 -2.05 -12.89
CA PRO A 77 -3.63 -1.98 -12.26
C PRO A 77 -3.51 -2.00 -10.74
N LYS A 78 -4.22 -1.07 -10.08
CA LYS A 78 -4.37 -0.97 -8.62
C LYS A 78 -3.13 -0.48 -7.84
N SER A 79 -2.17 0.13 -8.53
CA SER A 79 -1.01 0.78 -7.91
C SER A 79 -1.22 2.25 -7.53
N GLY A 80 -2.46 2.74 -7.51
CA GLY A 80 -2.79 4.13 -7.11
C GLY A 80 -3.21 5.06 -8.25
N THR A 81 -3.61 4.53 -9.39
CA THR A 81 -3.94 5.29 -10.61
C THR A 81 -4.99 6.38 -10.39
N THR A 82 -6.08 6.09 -9.69
CA THR A 82 -7.14 7.07 -9.40
C THR A 82 -6.60 8.29 -8.67
N TRP A 83 -5.71 8.07 -7.70
CA TRP A 83 -5.10 9.14 -6.91
C TRP A 83 -4.10 9.95 -7.74
N LEU A 84 -3.24 9.27 -8.53
CA LEU A 84 -2.31 9.92 -9.43
C LEU A 84 -3.04 10.78 -10.48
N LYS A 85 -4.13 10.27 -11.07
CA LYS A 85 -4.98 11.02 -12.01
C LYS A 85 -5.52 12.30 -11.36
N ALA A 86 -6.08 12.18 -10.16
CA ALA A 86 -6.63 13.33 -9.43
C ALA A 86 -5.54 14.38 -9.15
N MET A 87 -4.40 13.95 -8.60
CA MET A 87 -3.29 14.84 -8.26
C MET A 87 -2.69 15.52 -9.50
N ALA A 88 -2.39 14.77 -10.55
CA ALA A 88 -1.82 15.33 -11.78
C ALA A 88 -2.80 16.29 -12.48
N PHE A 89 -4.10 15.94 -12.51
CA PHE A 89 -5.12 16.82 -13.09
C PHE A 89 -5.26 18.12 -12.29
N ALA A 90 -5.42 18.03 -10.96
CA ALA A 90 -5.52 19.20 -10.10
C ALA A 90 -4.28 20.09 -10.21
N LEU A 91 -3.09 19.49 -10.19
CA LEU A 91 -1.82 20.18 -10.36
C LEU A 91 -1.76 20.93 -11.70
N LEU A 92 -2.04 20.28 -12.83
CA LEU A 92 -1.93 20.91 -14.15
C LEU A 92 -3.03 21.93 -14.42
N LYS A 93 -4.18 21.82 -13.75
CA LYS A 93 -5.32 22.72 -13.94
C LYS A 93 -5.51 23.74 -12.83
N ARG A 94 -4.61 23.81 -11.83
CA ARG A 94 -4.70 24.73 -10.67
C ARG A 94 -4.81 26.22 -11.04
N VAL A 95 -4.20 26.65 -12.15
CA VAL A 95 -4.33 28.04 -12.64
C VAL A 95 -5.70 28.28 -13.28
N ARG A 96 -6.26 27.27 -13.96
CA ARG A 96 -7.58 27.34 -14.61
C ARG A 96 -8.72 27.21 -13.60
N PHE A 97 -8.51 26.42 -12.54
CA PHE A 97 -9.45 26.20 -11.46
C PHE A 97 -8.78 26.53 -10.11
N PRO A 98 -8.53 27.83 -9.83
CA PRO A 98 -7.83 28.25 -8.61
C PRO A 98 -8.72 28.17 -7.37
N ASP A 99 -10.04 28.06 -7.53
CA ASP A 99 -10.99 27.82 -6.45
C ASP A 99 -11.37 26.34 -6.41
N THR A 100 -10.88 25.64 -5.38
CA THR A 100 -11.12 24.20 -5.20
C THR A 100 -12.59 23.86 -5.01
N ARG A 101 -13.46 24.79 -4.61
CA ARG A 101 -14.90 24.58 -4.40
C ARG A 101 -15.70 24.35 -5.69
N HIS A 102 -15.14 24.72 -6.83
CA HIS A 102 -15.74 24.53 -8.15
C HIS A 102 -14.89 23.62 -9.03
N HIS A 103 -13.98 22.86 -8.44
CA HIS A 103 -13.03 22.05 -9.18
C HIS A 103 -13.74 20.87 -9.88
N PRO A 104 -13.37 20.52 -11.13
CA PRO A 104 -14.00 19.42 -11.86
C PRO A 104 -14.00 18.06 -11.14
N LEU A 105 -13.04 17.81 -10.25
CA LEU A 105 -12.96 16.60 -9.42
C LEU A 105 -14.13 16.44 -8.44
N LEU A 106 -14.87 17.50 -8.13
CA LEU A 106 -16.03 17.45 -7.24
C LEU A 106 -17.26 16.83 -7.92
N THR A 107 -17.33 16.91 -9.25
CA THR A 107 -18.48 16.47 -10.05
C THR A 107 -18.14 15.38 -11.06
N ASN A 108 -16.86 15.04 -11.23
CA ASN A 108 -16.40 14.01 -12.15
C ASN A 108 -15.45 13.05 -11.44
N ASN A 109 -15.54 11.77 -11.78
CA ASN A 109 -14.55 10.79 -11.34
C ASN A 109 -13.19 11.07 -12.02
N PRO A 110 -12.03 10.89 -11.33
CA PRO A 110 -10.72 11.09 -11.94
C PRO A 110 -10.47 10.31 -13.24
N HIS A 111 -11.11 9.15 -13.41
CA HIS A 111 -11.00 8.33 -14.61
C HIS A 111 -11.68 8.95 -15.85
N GLU A 112 -12.67 9.82 -15.67
CA GLU A 112 -13.33 10.57 -16.75
C GLU A 112 -12.48 11.77 -17.19
N LEU A 113 -11.81 12.44 -16.24
CA LEU A 113 -10.98 13.61 -16.51
C LEU A 113 -9.62 13.26 -17.14
N VAL A 114 -9.12 12.05 -16.86
CA VAL A 114 -7.86 11.54 -17.38
C VAL A 114 -8.13 10.13 -17.94
N PRO A 115 -8.57 10.01 -19.20
CA PRO A 115 -8.99 8.74 -19.75
C PRO A 115 -7.81 7.79 -19.97
N PHE A 116 -8.10 6.50 -19.98
CA PHE A 116 -7.14 5.48 -20.40
C PHE A 116 -7.07 5.42 -21.92
N LEU A 117 -5.85 5.35 -22.46
CA LEU A 117 -5.67 5.18 -23.90
C LEU A 117 -6.31 3.86 -24.36
N GLU A 118 -5.85 2.74 -23.82
CA GLU A 118 -6.19 1.40 -24.28
C GLU A 118 -7.51 0.82 -23.72
N ILE A 119 -8.06 1.40 -22.64
CA ILE A 119 -9.29 0.91 -22.01
C ILE A 119 -10.52 1.74 -22.41
N LYS A 120 -10.34 3.06 -22.57
CA LYS A 120 -11.44 3.99 -22.85
C LYS A 120 -11.42 4.45 -24.29
N LEU A 121 -10.35 5.14 -24.71
CA LEU A 121 -10.33 5.81 -26.01
C LEU A 121 -10.23 4.83 -27.18
N TYR A 122 -9.22 3.95 -27.15
CA TYR A 122 -8.91 3.02 -28.24
C TYR A 122 -9.71 1.71 -28.22
N ALA A 123 -10.32 1.37 -27.07
CA ALA A 123 -11.25 0.25 -26.99
C ALA A 123 -12.60 0.58 -27.64
N GLU A 124 -13.08 1.83 -27.46
CA GLU A 124 -14.37 2.31 -28.00
C GLU A 124 -14.25 2.75 -29.46
N SER A 125 -13.11 3.32 -29.88
CA SER A 125 -12.86 3.72 -31.27
C SER A 125 -11.44 3.39 -31.68
N LYS A 126 -11.24 2.79 -32.86
CA LYS A 126 -9.88 2.55 -33.39
C LYS A 126 -9.08 3.84 -33.58
N VAL A 127 -9.77 4.96 -33.87
CA VAL A 127 -9.16 6.28 -34.09
C VAL A 127 -10.01 7.32 -33.36
N PRO A 128 -9.80 7.51 -32.04
CA PRO A 128 -10.53 8.49 -31.25
C PRO A 128 -10.13 9.92 -31.66
N ASP A 129 -11.07 10.86 -31.59
CA ASP A 129 -10.78 12.28 -31.77
C ASP A 129 -10.11 12.86 -30.52
N LEU A 130 -8.80 13.10 -30.61
CA LEU A 130 -8.00 13.66 -29.53
C LEU A 130 -7.90 15.20 -29.58
N THR A 131 -8.55 15.87 -30.54
CA THR A 131 -8.48 17.33 -30.70
C THR A 131 -9.19 18.10 -29.60
N SER A 132 -10.14 17.46 -28.91
CA SER A 132 -10.87 18.02 -27.77
C SER A 132 -10.00 18.20 -26.50
N PHE A 133 -8.85 17.52 -26.42
CA PHE A 133 -7.95 17.61 -25.27
C PHE A 133 -7.05 18.85 -25.37
N THR A 134 -7.18 19.76 -24.40
CA THR A 134 -6.32 20.95 -24.31
C THR A 134 -4.89 20.58 -23.93
N ALA A 135 -3.89 21.10 -24.64
CA ALA A 135 -2.48 20.92 -24.30
C ALA A 135 -2.12 21.53 -22.90
N PRO A 136 -1.18 20.93 -22.15
CA PRO A 136 -0.66 19.58 -22.35
C PRO A 136 -1.77 18.53 -22.19
N ARG A 137 -1.85 17.55 -23.11
CA ARG A 137 -2.86 16.50 -23.02
C ARG A 137 -2.43 15.52 -21.93
N LEU A 138 -3.37 15.20 -21.04
CA LEU A 138 -3.13 14.31 -19.92
C LEU A 138 -3.90 13.01 -20.15
N PHE A 139 -3.17 11.91 -20.31
CA PHE A 139 -3.73 10.57 -20.49
C PHE A 139 -3.19 9.62 -19.44
N SER A 140 -3.77 8.42 -19.40
CA SER A 140 -3.29 7.33 -18.56
C SER A 140 -3.22 6.03 -19.31
N THR A 141 -2.42 5.09 -18.81
CA THR A 141 -2.28 3.77 -19.41
C THR A 141 -1.81 2.73 -18.39
N HIS A 142 -2.21 1.48 -18.61
CA HIS A 142 -1.69 0.28 -17.97
C HIS A 142 -0.79 -0.53 -18.91
N LEU A 143 -0.35 0.06 -20.02
CA LEU A 143 0.56 -0.61 -20.94
C LEU A 143 1.95 -0.76 -20.30
N PRO A 144 2.58 -1.93 -20.46
CA PRO A 144 4.00 -2.12 -20.22
C PRO A 144 4.84 -1.22 -21.14
N PHE A 145 6.06 -0.88 -20.72
CA PHE A 145 6.93 0.02 -21.48
C PHE A 145 7.18 -0.46 -22.91
N THR A 146 7.44 -1.75 -23.09
CA THR A 146 7.68 -2.39 -24.39
C THR A 146 6.45 -2.41 -25.31
N SER A 147 5.26 -2.16 -24.75
CA SER A 147 4.00 -2.14 -25.48
C SER A 147 3.49 -0.72 -25.72
N LEU A 148 4.23 0.32 -25.33
CA LEU A 148 3.87 1.69 -25.67
C LEU A 148 3.96 1.93 -27.19
N PRO A 149 3.11 2.80 -27.77
CA PRO A 149 3.23 3.21 -29.16
C PRO A 149 4.61 3.80 -29.47
N GLU A 150 5.17 3.54 -30.65
CA GLU A 150 6.51 4.03 -31.04
C GLU A 150 6.63 5.55 -30.95
N SER A 151 5.55 6.28 -31.26
CA SER A 151 5.48 7.74 -31.13
C SER A 151 5.78 8.25 -29.72
N VAL A 152 5.49 7.46 -28.67
CA VAL A 152 5.82 7.78 -27.28
C VAL A 152 7.33 7.74 -27.08
N ASN A 153 8.05 6.83 -27.73
CA ASN A 153 9.50 6.73 -27.60
C ASN A 153 10.21 7.87 -28.31
N THR A 154 9.73 8.28 -29.49
CA THR A 154 10.36 9.31 -30.32
C THR A 154 9.97 10.75 -29.98
N SER A 155 8.84 10.97 -29.30
CA SER A 155 8.41 12.31 -28.88
C SER A 155 9.05 12.77 -27.57
N GLY A 156 8.91 14.06 -27.26
CA GLY A 156 9.29 14.67 -25.98
C GLY A 156 8.28 14.47 -24.84
N CYS A 157 7.25 13.64 -25.03
CA CYS A 157 6.20 13.46 -24.03
C CYS A 157 6.77 12.92 -22.70
N LYS A 158 6.12 13.29 -21.60
CA LYS A 158 6.54 12.90 -20.25
C LYS A 158 5.73 11.72 -19.74
N LEU A 159 6.39 10.79 -19.07
CA LEU A 159 5.76 9.64 -18.43
C LEU A 159 5.91 9.75 -16.91
N VAL A 160 4.82 9.55 -16.19
CA VAL A 160 4.83 9.45 -14.72
C VAL A 160 4.40 8.04 -14.35
N TYR A 161 5.37 7.23 -13.93
CA TYR A 161 5.12 5.87 -13.48
C TYR A 161 4.88 5.83 -11.98
N LEU A 162 3.76 5.26 -11.53
CA LEU A 162 3.50 5.00 -10.12
C LEU A 162 3.50 3.50 -9.82
N CYS A 163 4.50 3.11 -9.03
CA CYS A 163 4.70 1.77 -8.50
C CYS A 163 4.07 1.64 -7.11
N ARG A 164 3.67 0.42 -6.74
CA ARG A 164 3.19 0.08 -5.41
C ARG A 164 3.68 -1.30 -5.03
N ASN A 165 3.87 -1.55 -3.74
CA ASN A 165 4.28 -2.84 -3.21
C ASN A 165 3.38 -3.98 -3.78
N PRO A 166 3.98 -5.05 -4.34
CA PRO A 166 3.22 -6.13 -4.98
C PRO A 166 2.19 -6.78 -4.07
N ARG A 167 2.44 -6.86 -2.76
CA ARG A 167 1.52 -7.46 -1.78
C ARG A 167 0.22 -6.65 -1.68
N ASP A 168 0.33 -5.33 -1.51
CA ASP A 168 -0.83 -4.43 -1.47
C ASP A 168 -1.52 -4.32 -2.84
N THR A 169 -0.75 -4.31 -3.93
CA THR A 169 -1.29 -4.30 -5.29
C THR A 169 -2.13 -5.53 -5.54
N PHE A 170 -1.63 -6.72 -5.19
CA PHE A 170 -2.37 -7.98 -5.30
C PHE A 170 -3.69 -7.93 -4.55
N VAL A 171 -3.67 -7.61 -3.25
CA VAL A 171 -4.89 -7.58 -2.41
C VAL A 171 -5.88 -6.55 -2.93
N SER A 172 -5.39 -5.38 -3.35
CA SER A 172 -6.25 -4.36 -3.95
C SER A 172 -6.87 -4.81 -5.28
N PHE A 173 -6.17 -5.66 -6.05
CA PHE A 173 -6.65 -6.16 -7.32
C PHE A 173 -7.66 -7.30 -7.16
N TRP A 174 -7.36 -8.25 -6.29
CA TRP A 174 -8.30 -9.30 -5.92
C TRP A 174 -9.62 -8.73 -5.39
N GLN A 175 -9.58 -7.81 -4.43
CA GLN A 175 -10.79 -7.15 -3.90
C GLN A 175 -11.56 -6.40 -4.99
N PHE A 176 -10.86 -5.66 -5.85
CA PHE A 176 -11.48 -4.90 -6.93
C PHE A 176 -12.20 -5.82 -7.93
N THR A 177 -11.53 -6.89 -8.38
CA THR A 177 -12.14 -7.85 -9.30
C THR A 177 -13.37 -8.49 -8.69
N ASN A 178 -13.32 -8.91 -7.41
CA ASN A 178 -14.49 -9.48 -6.73
C ASN A 178 -15.66 -8.50 -6.61
N LYS A 179 -15.39 -7.20 -6.40
CA LYS A 179 -16.44 -6.17 -6.38
C LYS A 179 -17.08 -5.93 -7.75
N LEU A 180 -16.37 -6.19 -8.84
CA LEU A 180 -16.88 -6.07 -10.21
C LEU A 180 -17.57 -7.34 -10.74
N ARG A 181 -17.51 -8.46 -10.02
CA ARG A 181 -18.16 -9.70 -10.44
C ARG A 181 -19.66 -9.62 -10.24
N LEU A 182 -20.40 -10.26 -11.15
CA LEU A 182 -21.82 -10.47 -10.98
C LEU A 182 -22.09 -11.50 -9.87
N GLU A 183 -23.22 -11.35 -9.18
CA GLU A 183 -23.61 -12.22 -8.05
C GLU A 183 -23.61 -13.71 -8.43
N ASN A 184 -24.02 -14.04 -9.66
CA ASN A 184 -24.09 -15.41 -10.17
C ASN A 184 -22.72 -16.02 -10.52
N MET A 185 -21.63 -15.23 -10.56
CA MET A 185 -20.29 -15.72 -10.88
C MET A 185 -19.49 -16.13 -9.63
N GLY A 186 -20.04 -15.91 -8.43
CA GLY A 186 -19.35 -16.14 -7.15
C GLY A 186 -18.10 -15.27 -6.98
N THR A 187 -17.37 -15.46 -5.88
CA THR A 187 -16.10 -14.79 -5.60
C THR A 187 -14.93 -15.60 -6.14
N ASN A 188 -13.89 -14.93 -6.61
CA ASN A 188 -12.62 -15.59 -6.88
C ASN A 188 -11.95 -15.97 -5.55
N PRO A 189 -11.58 -17.25 -5.34
CA PRO A 189 -10.82 -17.66 -4.17
C PRO A 189 -9.46 -16.96 -4.12
N LEU A 190 -9.08 -16.47 -2.95
CA LEU A 190 -7.84 -15.71 -2.76
C LEU A 190 -6.59 -16.53 -3.13
N GLU A 191 -6.54 -17.80 -2.72
CA GLU A 191 -5.41 -18.70 -3.01
C GLU A 191 -5.23 -18.97 -4.51
N GLU A 192 -6.30 -19.34 -5.24
CA GLU A 192 -6.26 -19.60 -6.69
C GLU A 192 -5.77 -18.35 -7.45
N VAL A 193 -6.26 -17.18 -7.04
CA VAL A 193 -5.90 -15.92 -7.67
C VAL A 193 -4.48 -15.49 -7.32
N PHE A 194 -4.05 -15.73 -6.08
CA PHE A 194 -2.68 -15.48 -5.65
C PHE A 194 -1.67 -16.32 -6.41
N ASP A 195 -1.98 -17.60 -6.61
CA ASP A 195 -1.16 -18.47 -7.45
C ASP A 195 -0.99 -17.87 -8.85
N LYS A 196 -2.10 -17.53 -9.51
CA LYS A 196 -2.07 -16.90 -10.84
C LYS A 196 -1.23 -15.63 -10.86
N PHE A 197 -1.36 -14.77 -9.85
CA PHE A 197 -0.55 -13.56 -9.74
C PHE A 197 0.95 -13.87 -9.59
N CYS A 198 1.32 -14.88 -8.80
CA CYS A 198 2.70 -15.36 -8.65
C CYS A 198 3.26 -15.98 -9.94
N TRP A 199 2.42 -16.58 -10.77
CA TRP A 199 2.79 -17.03 -12.12
C TRP A 199 2.86 -15.88 -13.15
N GLY A 200 2.57 -14.64 -12.74
CA GLY A 200 2.53 -13.47 -13.61
C GLY A 200 1.25 -13.34 -14.43
N VAL A 201 0.27 -14.23 -14.23
CA VAL A 201 -1.01 -14.28 -14.96
C VAL A 201 -2.01 -13.32 -14.32
N SER A 202 -1.91 -12.05 -14.65
CA SER A 202 -2.80 -10.97 -14.22
C SER A 202 -2.91 -9.89 -15.29
N LEU A 203 -3.94 -9.04 -15.29
CA LEU A 203 -4.05 -7.99 -16.30
C LEU A 203 -2.81 -7.07 -16.28
N SER A 204 -2.15 -6.89 -17.42
CA SER A 204 -0.86 -6.21 -17.57
C SER A 204 0.29 -6.85 -16.77
N GLY A 205 0.12 -8.08 -16.28
CA GLY A 205 1.18 -8.88 -15.68
C GLY A 205 2.05 -9.55 -16.74
N PRO A 206 3.27 -10.00 -16.39
CA PRO A 206 3.79 -10.12 -15.03
C PRO A 206 4.15 -8.79 -14.36
N PHE A 207 3.85 -8.66 -13.07
CA PHE A 207 4.05 -7.42 -12.31
C PHE A 207 5.51 -6.96 -12.32
N TRP A 208 6.45 -7.88 -12.10
CA TRP A 208 7.88 -7.56 -12.00
C TRP A 208 8.44 -7.04 -13.32
N ASP A 209 8.08 -7.64 -14.46
CA ASP A 209 8.54 -7.21 -15.78
C ASP A 209 7.96 -5.83 -16.13
N HIS A 210 6.69 -5.60 -15.78
CA HIS A 210 6.05 -4.30 -15.98
C HIS A 210 6.77 -3.20 -15.20
N VAL A 211 7.06 -3.43 -13.92
CA VAL A 211 7.74 -2.45 -13.07
C VAL A 211 9.19 -2.25 -13.50
N LEU A 212 9.92 -3.33 -13.80
CA LEU A 212 11.32 -3.27 -14.21
C LEU A 212 11.52 -2.51 -15.52
N GLY A 213 10.59 -2.64 -16.48
CA GLY A 213 10.64 -1.90 -17.72
C GLY A 213 10.72 -0.39 -17.47
N TYR A 214 9.77 0.13 -16.68
CA TYR A 214 9.75 1.56 -16.34
C TYR A 214 10.87 1.98 -15.38
N TRP A 215 11.27 1.10 -14.45
CA TRP A 215 12.38 1.39 -13.54
C TRP A 215 13.67 1.61 -14.30
N LYS A 216 14.07 0.69 -15.19
CA LYS A 216 15.30 0.79 -15.99
C LYS A 216 15.29 2.06 -16.85
N GLU A 217 14.19 2.29 -17.57
CA GLU A 217 14.07 3.44 -18.45
C GLU A 217 14.06 4.77 -17.69
N SER A 218 13.53 4.80 -16.46
CA SER A 218 13.58 6.00 -15.60
C SER A 218 14.99 6.36 -15.13
N LEU A 219 15.88 5.36 -15.02
CA LEU A 219 17.29 5.61 -14.69
C LEU A 219 18.06 6.13 -15.91
N GLU A 220 17.71 5.66 -17.11
CA GLU A 220 18.36 6.09 -18.35
C GLU A 220 17.86 7.45 -18.85
N LYS A 221 16.57 7.77 -18.65
CA LYS A 221 15.89 8.96 -19.19
C LYS A 221 15.10 9.71 -18.09
N PRO A 222 15.76 10.19 -17.02
CA PRO A 222 15.10 10.81 -15.87
C PRO A 222 14.34 12.10 -16.20
N GLU A 223 14.69 12.78 -17.29
CA GLU A 223 13.99 13.96 -17.82
C GLU A 223 12.66 13.62 -18.50
N LYS A 224 12.51 12.37 -18.96
CA LYS A 224 11.34 11.86 -19.68
C LYS A 224 10.43 11.02 -18.81
N ILE A 225 10.98 10.30 -17.82
CA ILE A 225 10.24 9.34 -17.01
C ILE A 225 10.46 9.60 -15.52
N LEU A 226 9.39 9.99 -14.83
CA LEU A 226 9.36 10.09 -13.37
C LEU A 226 8.84 8.80 -12.75
N PHE A 227 9.69 8.12 -11.98
CA PHE A 227 9.29 6.96 -11.18
C PHE A 227 8.94 7.38 -9.74
N LEU A 228 7.70 7.09 -9.35
CA LEU A 228 7.13 7.32 -8.02
C LEU A 228 6.74 6.00 -7.35
N LYS A 229 6.74 5.98 -6.01
CA LYS A 229 6.17 4.88 -5.22
C LYS A 229 4.97 5.37 -4.43
N TYR A 230 3.91 4.56 -4.41
CA TYR A 230 2.67 4.86 -3.69
C TYR A 230 2.93 5.05 -2.19
N GLU A 231 3.82 4.25 -1.62
CA GLU A 231 4.21 4.31 -0.22
C GLU A 231 4.89 5.65 0.11
N GLU A 232 5.78 6.13 -0.77
CA GLU A 232 6.43 7.43 -0.61
C GLU A 232 5.45 8.60 -0.79
N MET A 233 4.50 8.48 -1.73
CA MET A 233 3.42 9.46 -1.88
C MET A 233 2.53 9.52 -0.63
N LYS A 234 2.24 8.38 0.00
CA LYS A 234 1.47 8.31 1.24
C LYS A 234 2.24 8.87 2.43
N ALA A 235 3.54 8.58 2.52
CA ALA A 235 4.38 9.02 3.62
C ALA A 235 4.74 10.51 3.55
N GLN A 236 5.00 11.03 2.35
CA GLN A 236 5.47 12.40 2.12
C GLN A 236 4.74 13.06 0.94
N PRO A 237 3.41 13.25 1.03
CA PRO A 237 2.60 13.73 -0.09
C PRO A 237 3.03 15.10 -0.62
N HIS A 238 3.40 16.04 0.25
CA HIS A 238 3.89 17.37 -0.15
C HIS A 238 5.18 17.31 -0.95
N VAL A 239 6.13 16.45 -0.56
CA VAL A 239 7.40 16.28 -1.25
C VAL A 239 7.18 15.69 -2.64
N GLN A 240 6.36 14.62 -2.73
CA GLN A 240 6.10 13.98 -4.00
C GLN A 240 5.26 14.85 -4.95
N LEU A 241 4.33 15.66 -4.43
CA LEU A 241 3.57 16.61 -5.25
C LEU A 241 4.47 17.72 -5.82
N ARG A 242 5.41 18.27 -5.04
CA ARG A 242 6.40 19.24 -5.56
C ARG A 242 7.32 18.61 -6.60
N ARG A 243 7.81 17.40 -6.35
CA ARG A 243 8.63 16.64 -7.31
C ARG A 243 7.87 16.38 -8.62
N LEU A 244 6.57 16.06 -8.55
CA LEU A 244 5.72 15.94 -9.73
C LEU A 244 5.58 17.27 -10.47
N ALA A 245 5.36 18.37 -9.76
CA ALA A 245 5.25 19.72 -10.33
C ALA A 245 6.53 20.15 -11.06
N GLU A 246 7.69 19.95 -10.44
CA GLU A 246 9.01 20.20 -11.02
C GLU A 246 9.22 19.37 -12.29
N PHE A 247 8.98 18.05 -12.20
CA PHE A 247 9.13 17.15 -13.34
C PHE A 247 8.22 17.54 -14.51
N LEU A 248 6.96 17.93 -14.24
CA LEU A 248 6.03 18.36 -15.28
C LEU A 248 6.33 19.78 -15.81
N GLY A 249 7.34 20.48 -15.29
CA GLY A 249 7.74 21.81 -15.75
C GLY A 249 6.81 22.93 -15.26
N CYS A 250 6.09 22.71 -14.16
CA CYS A 250 5.22 23.68 -13.53
C CYS A 250 5.43 23.71 -12.01
N PRO A 251 6.66 24.02 -11.52
CA PRO A 251 6.93 24.10 -10.09
C PRO A 251 6.03 25.15 -9.42
N PHE A 252 5.78 24.97 -8.11
CA PHE A 252 5.02 25.95 -7.34
C PHE A 252 5.84 27.21 -7.14
N CYS A 253 5.25 28.38 -7.36
CA CYS A 253 5.91 29.65 -7.09
C CYS A 253 5.81 30.04 -5.59
N PRO A 254 6.65 30.97 -5.09
CA PRO A 254 6.62 31.40 -3.69
C PRO A 254 5.23 31.89 -3.23
N GLU A 255 4.47 32.51 -4.12
CA GLU A 255 3.10 32.97 -3.85
C GLU A 255 2.12 31.79 -3.70
N GLU A 256 2.25 30.74 -4.52
CA GLU A 256 1.45 29.50 -4.38
C GLU A 256 1.79 28.78 -3.07
N GLU A 257 3.06 28.74 -2.68
CA GLU A 257 3.51 28.17 -1.40
C GLU A 257 2.96 28.96 -0.21
N THR A 258 3.00 30.30 -0.27
CA THR A 258 2.46 31.17 0.79
C THR A 258 0.93 31.02 0.93
N ARG A 259 0.25 30.73 -0.19
CA ARG A 259 -1.19 30.47 -0.24
C ARG A 259 -1.56 29.01 0.09
N CYS A 260 -0.59 28.16 0.39
CA CYS A 260 -0.80 26.75 0.70
C CYS A 260 -1.51 25.98 -0.43
N VAL A 261 -1.26 26.32 -1.70
CA VAL A 261 -1.90 25.66 -2.87
C VAL A 261 -1.58 24.15 -2.89
N VAL A 262 -0.39 23.78 -2.40
CA VAL A 262 0.01 22.36 -2.23
C VAL A 262 -0.96 21.64 -1.30
N ASP A 263 -1.27 22.22 -0.15
CA ASP A 263 -2.22 21.66 0.83
C ASP A 263 -3.65 21.58 0.24
N GLU A 264 -4.08 22.62 -0.48
CA GLU A 264 -5.39 22.64 -1.12
C GLU A 264 -5.56 21.50 -2.15
N ILE A 265 -4.54 21.27 -2.99
CA ILE A 265 -4.54 20.15 -3.95
C ILE A 265 -4.56 18.80 -3.23
N LEU A 266 -3.73 18.64 -2.19
CA LEU A 266 -3.67 17.39 -1.42
C LEU A 266 -4.97 17.09 -0.69
N GLN A 267 -5.61 18.12 -0.11
CA GLN A 267 -6.90 17.98 0.55
C GLN A 267 -8.00 17.61 -0.44
N LEU A 268 -8.06 18.30 -1.60
CA LEU A 268 -9.00 18.00 -2.68
C LEU A 268 -8.84 16.58 -3.21
N CYS A 269 -7.59 16.12 -3.37
CA CYS A 269 -7.27 14.80 -3.90
C CYS A 269 -7.16 13.72 -2.82
N SER A 270 -7.45 14.03 -1.56
CA SER A 270 -7.34 13.07 -0.46
C SER A 270 -8.30 11.90 -0.65
N PHE A 271 -7.94 10.73 -0.11
CA PHE A 271 -8.82 9.56 -0.15
C PHE A 271 -10.18 9.89 0.46
N GLU A 272 -10.19 10.48 1.65
CA GLU A 272 -11.40 10.85 2.38
C GLU A 272 -12.30 11.79 1.56
N ASN A 273 -11.74 12.84 0.96
CA ASN A 273 -12.53 13.75 0.15
C ASN A 273 -13.09 13.02 -1.09
N LEU A 274 -12.23 12.42 -1.91
CA LEU A 274 -12.64 11.79 -3.17
C LEU A 274 -13.64 10.65 -2.94
N SER A 275 -13.43 9.78 -1.95
CA SER A 275 -14.36 8.67 -1.68
C SER A 275 -15.72 9.13 -1.17
N ASN A 276 -15.80 10.33 -0.60
CA ASN A 276 -17.04 10.85 -0.02
C ASN A 276 -17.91 11.67 -0.98
N LEU A 277 -17.39 12.05 -2.15
CA LEU A 277 -18.15 12.78 -3.16
C LEU A 277 -19.29 11.93 -3.74
N GLU A 278 -20.45 12.56 -3.97
CA GLU A 278 -21.64 11.90 -4.53
C GLU A 278 -21.36 11.21 -5.87
N VAL A 279 -20.60 11.88 -6.76
CA VAL A 279 -20.20 11.29 -8.04
C VAL A 279 -19.44 9.98 -7.84
N ASN A 280 -18.63 9.84 -6.78
CA ASN A 280 -17.81 8.66 -6.54
C ASN A 280 -18.51 7.58 -5.72
N LYS A 281 -19.52 7.93 -4.93
CA LYS A 281 -20.37 6.96 -4.22
C LYS A 281 -21.35 6.27 -5.14
N ASN A 282 -21.99 7.04 -6.01
CA ASN A 282 -23.20 6.62 -6.72
C ASN A 282 -23.06 6.59 -8.25
N GLY A 283 -21.98 7.15 -8.80
CA GLY A 283 -21.74 7.16 -10.25
C GLY A 283 -21.15 5.85 -10.78
N LYS A 284 -21.13 5.72 -12.10
CA LYS A 284 -20.53 4.60 -12.84
C LYS A 284 -19.79 5.14 -14.06
N LEU A 285 -18.71 4.45 -14.46
CA LEU A 285 -18.07 4.69 -15.75
C LEU A 285 -19.00 4.25 -16.88
N SER A 286 -18.78 4.76 -18.09
CA SER A 286 -19.57 4.36 -19.27
C SER A 286 -19.55 2.85 -19.53
N SER A 287 -18.43 2.19 -19.23
CA SER A 287 -18.25 0.74 -19.35
C SER A 287 -19.02 -0.06 -18.29
N GLY A 288 -19.48 0.59 -17.22
CA GLY A 288 -20.39 0.03 -16.21
C GLY A 288 -19.80 -0.15 -14.81
N GLU A 289 -18.50 0.04 -14.60
CA GLU A 289 -17.87 -0.07 -13.29
C GLU A 289 -18.37 1.03 -12.36
N GLU A 290 -18.81 0.65 -11.16
CA GLU A 290 -19.21 1.62 -10.15
C GLU A 290 -18.01 2.42 -9.66
N HIS A 291 -18.17 3.74 -9.56
CA HIS A 291 -17.09 4.61 -9.09
C HIS A 291 -16.63 4.21 -7.67
N SER A 292 -17.55 3.72 -6.84
CA SER A 292 -17.25 3.26 -5.49
C SER A 292 -16.29 2.07 -5.46
N ALA A 293 -16.11 1.33 -6.57
CA ALA A 293 -15.15 0.22 -6.65
C ALA A 293 -13.69 0.70 -6.68
N PHE A 294 -13.44 1.96 -7.04
CA PHE A 294 -12.08 2.53 -7.05
C PHE A 294 -11.60 2.97 -5.66
N PHE A 295 -12.51 3.10 -4.69
CA PHE A 295 -12.21 3.56 -3.32
C PHE A 295 -12.47 2.45 -2.31
N ARG A 296 -11.43 2.00 -1.61
CA ARG A 296 -11.52 0.92 -0.60
C ARG A 296 -10.99 1.32 0.76
N ARG A 297 -9.66 1.38 0.91
CA ARG A 297 -8.98 1.81 2.15
C ARG A 297 -7.99 2.95 1.93
N GLY A 298 -7.26 2.93 0.82
CA GLY A 298 -6.24 3.95 0.53
C GLY A 298 -5.05 3.92 1.51
N GLU A 299 -4.73 2.73 2.03
CA GLU A 299 -3.71 2.49 3.04
C GLU A 299 -2.55 1.65 2.49
N VAL A 300 -1.41 1.71 3.18
CA VAL A 300 -0.22 0.87 2.95
C VAL A 300 -0.20 -0.23 4.01
N GLY A 301 0.13 -1.46 3.61
CA GLY A 301 0.27 -2.59 4.53
C GLY A 301 -1.01 -3.37 4.80
N ASP A 302 -2.09 -3.12 4.05
CA ASP A 302 -3.36 -3.83 4.27
C ASP A 302 -3.29 -5.31 3.88
N TRP A 303 -2.27 -5.70 3.11
CA TRP A 303 -1.98 -7.09 2.78
C TRP A 303 -1.87 -8.02 4.01
N VAL A 304 -1.49 -7.50 5.18
CA VAL A 304 -1.37 -8.27 6.44
C VAL A 304 -2.69 -8.91 6.87
N ASN A 305 -3.82 -8.35 6.44
CA ASN A 305 -5.15 -8.82 6.79
C ASN A 305 -5.65 -9.96 5.89
N TYR A 306 -4.89 -10.32 4.84
CA TYR A 306 -5.34 -11.23 3.80
C TYR A 306 -4.33 -12.32 3.43
N LEU A 307 -3.04 -12.01 3.46
CA LEU A 307 -2.00 -12.94 3.01
C LEU A 307 -1.42 -13.73 4.19
N THR A 308 -1.32 -15.06 4.02
CA THR A 308 -0.64 -15.93 4.98
C THR A 308 0.88 -15.76 4.91
N ALA A 309 1.59 -16.23 5.93
CA ALA A 309 3.06 -16.22 5.93
C ALA A 309 3.66 -16.93 4.70
N GLU A 310 3.11 -18.09 4.32
CA GLU A 310 3.56 -18.84 3.13
C GLU A 310 3.38 -18.05 1.82
N MET A 311 2.24 -17.37 1.67
CA MET A 311 1.99 -16.51 0.51
C MET A 311 2.98 -15.35 0.48
N LEU A 312 3.24 -14.73 1.63
CA LEU A 312 4.21 -13.64 1.73
C LEU A 312 5.61 -14.10 1.35
N ASP A 313 6.09 -15.19 1.94
CA ASP A 313 7.41 -15.75 1.65
C ASP A 313 7.57 -16.06 0.16
N ARG A 314 6.54 -16.63 -0.47
CA ARG A 314 6.57 -16.94 -1.90
C ARG A 314 6.63 -15.67 -2.77
N LEU A 315 5.76 -14.69 -2.52
CA LEU A 315 5.76 -13.45 -3.31
C LEU A 315 7.03 -12.62 -3.08
N ASP A 316 7.57 -12.66 -1.86
CA ASP A 316 8.82 -12.00 -1.51
C ASP A 316 10.00 -12.64 -2.22
N HIS A 317 10.08 -13.98 -2.21
CA HIS A 317 11.09 -14.70 -2.95
C HIS A 317 11.05 -14.39 -4.45
N ILE A 318 9.86 -14.41 -5.06
CA ILE A 318 9.68 -14.02 -6.46
C ILE A 318 10.14 -12.58 -6.69
N THR A 319 9.74 -11.66 -5.82
CA THR A 319 10.09 -10.23 -5.94
C THR A 319 11.59 -10.04 -5.84
N GLU A 320 12.26 -10.68 -4.87
CA GLU A 320 13.71 -10.63 -4.70
C GLU A 320 14.46 -11.24 -5.88
N GLU A 321 14.03 -12.41 -6.37
CA GLU A 321 14.63 -13.08 -7.52
C GLU A 321 14.51 -12.21 -8.77
N LYS A 322 13.30 -11.75 -9.09
CA LYS A 322 13.03 -11.02 -10.34
C LYS A 322 13.62 -9.62 -10.34
N LEU A 323 13.65 -8.95 -9.19
CA LEU A 323 14.21 -7.60 -9.07
C LEU A 323 15.70 -7.59 -8.72
N HIS A 324 16.32 -8.77 -8.57
CA HIS A 324 17.73 -8.90 -8.21
C HIS A 324 18.62 -8.07 -9.14
N GLY A 325 19.55 -7.31 -8.56
CA GLY A 325 20.49 -6.47 -9.31
C GLY A 325 19.91 -5.19 -9.93
N SER A 326 18.58 -4.98 -9.90
CA SER A 326 17.97 -3.76 -10.48
C SER A 326 18.16 -2.49 -9.62
N GLY A 327 18.44 -2.65 -8.33
CA GLY A 327 18.43 -1.56 -7.35
C GLY A 327 17.05 -1.14 -6.87
N LEU A 328 15.96 -1.60 -7.52
CA LEU A 328 14.60 -1.38 -7.03
C LEU A 328 14.33 -2.25 -5.81
N LYS A 329 13.90 -1.61 -4.73
CA LYS A 329 13.53 -2.28 -3.48
C LYS A 329 12.17 -1.80 -3.01
N PHE A 330 11.40 -2.75 -2.48
CA PHE A 330 10.21 -2.49 -1.68
C PHE A 330 10.60 -2.59 -0.21
N GLU A 331 9.92 -1.84 0.66
CA GLU A 331 10.17 -1.97 2.09
C GLU A 331 9.92 -3.43 2.50
N PRO A 332 10.88 -4.04 3.22
CA PRO A 332 10.69 -5.38 3.74
C PRO A 332 9.47 -5.37 4.67
N ILE A 333 8.89 -6.54 4.91
CA ILE A 333 7.95 -6.68 6.03
C ILE A 333 8.68 -6.09 7.24
N GLN A 334 8.08 -5.12 7.92
CA GLN A 334 8.45 -4.84 9.31
C GLN A 334 8.00 -6.05 10.13
N THR A 335 8.57 -7.23 9.87
CA THR A 335 8.69 -8.25 10.86
C THR A 335 9.54 -7.57 11.90
N CYS A 336 8.97 -7.34 13.07
CA CYS A 336 9.79 -7.22 14.25
C CYS A 336 10.85 -8.33 14.13
N HIS A 337 12.12 -7.97 13.96
CA HIS A 337 13.24 -8.89 13.71
C HIS A 337 13.49 -9.89 14.87
N LEU A 338 12.51 -10.04 15.77
CA LEU A 338 12.50 -10.94 16.92
C LEU A 338 11.69 -12.23 16.70
N CYS A 339 10.87 -12.35 15.64
CA CYS A 339 10.20 -13.63 15.35
C CYS A 339 10.96 -14.54 14.36
N CYS A 340 11.92 -14.02 13.58
CA CYS A 340 12.59 -14.79 12.52
C CYS A 340 14.04 -15.20 12.85
N SER A 341 14.52 -15.00 14.07
CA SER A 341 15.85 -15.47 14.50
C SER A 341 15.87 -16.90 15.07
N TYR A 342 14.78 -17.66 14.95
CA TYR A 342 14.78 -19.08 15.33
C TYR A 342 15.20 -20.05 14.22
N VAL A 343 15.36 -19.57 12.97
CA VAL A 343 15.84 -20.42 11.88
C VAL A 343 16.88 -19.66 11.07
N THR A 344 18.11 -20.17 11.09
CA THR A 344 19.33 -19.69 10.42
C THR A 344 20.14 -18.61 11.16
N GLY A 345 21.43 -18.90 11.32
CA GLY A 345 22.34 -18.23 12.24
C GLY A 345 23.26 -17.17 11.62
N HIS A 346 24.03 -16.55 12.52
CA HIS A 346 25.08 -15.53 12.32
C HIS A 346 24.57 -14.12 11.96
N LYS A 347 25.02 -12.99 12.56
CA LYS A 347 26.27 -12.63 13.27
C LYS A 347 26.06 -11.43 14.21
N THR A 348 26.95 -11.38 15.22
CA THR A 348 27.15 -10.47 16.35
C THR A 348 27.30 -8.96 16.09
N ARG A 349 26.95 -8.13 17.10
CA ARG A 349 27.81 -7.02 17.60
C ARG A 349 27.64 -6.81 19.12
N ARG A 350 28.78 -6.83 19.83
CA ARG A 350 28.92 -6.55 21.27
C ARG A 350 28.93 -5.03 21.51
N TYR A 351 28.25 -4.57 22.56
CA TYR A 351 28.59 -3.31 23.23
C TYR A 351 28.94 -3.60 24.70
N SER A 352 30.11 -3.12 25.09
CA SER A 352 30.73 -3.26 26.41
C SER A 352 30.00 -2.40 27.44
N GLY A 353 29.49 -3.02 28.51
CA GLY A 353 28.94 -2.31 29.66
C GLY A 353 30.02 -1.68 30.55
N ARG A 354 29.81 -0.42 30.94
CA ARG A 354 30.31 0.10 32.23
C ARG A 354 29.15 0.08 33.22
N ARG A 355 29.35 -0.59 34.36
CA ARG A 355 28.48 -0.51 35.53
C ARG A 355 28.62 0.87 36.17
N ILE A 356 27.50 1.53 36.45
CA ILE A 356 27.40 2.57 37.47
C ILE A 356 26.22 2.20 38.37
N LEU A 357 26.49 2.17 39.68
CA LEU A 357 25.58 1.80 40.76
C LEU A 357 25.08 3.07 41.49
N MET A 358 23.87 2.95 42.05
CA MET A 358 23.22 3.77 43.11
C MET A 358 22.52 5.08 42.68
N SER A 359 21.42 5.53 43.28
CA SER A 359 20.66 5.12 44.48
C SER A 359 19.18 5.52 44.32
N SER A 360 18.23 4.70 44.80
CA SER A 360 16.81 5.05 44.91
C SER A 360 16.44 5.24 46.39
N SER A 361 15.71 6.31 46.70
CA SER A 361 15.27 6.73 48.03
C SER A 361 13.91 6.13 48.47
N GLN A 362 13.52 4.98 47.90
CA GLN A 362 12.46 4.15 48.49
C GLN A 362 13.07 2.88 49.11
N PRO A 363 12.58 2.43 50.27
CA PRO A 363 13.05 1.17 50.83
C PRO A 363 12.79 0.06 49.81
N PRO A 364 13.77 -0.84 49.57
CA PRO A 364 13.54 -1.98 48.70
C PRO A 364 12.36 -2.77 49.25
N ILE A 365 11.43 -3.15 48.36
CA ILE A 365 10.41 -4.16 48.66
C ILE A 365 11.19 -5.37 49.21
N PRO A 366 10.88 -5.87 50.42
CA PRO A 366 11.61 -7.00 50.98
C PRO A 366 11.53 -8.15 49.97
N ALA A 367 12.70 -8.70 49.61
CA ALA A 367 12.75 -9.89 48.78
C ALA A 367 11.85 -10.96 49.45
N PRO A 368 10.95 -11.62 48.69
CA PRO A 368 10.14 -12.70 49.25
C PRO A 368 11.05 -13.68 49.97
N GLN A 369 10.71 -14.04 51.21
CA GLN A 369 11.52 -14.93 52.07
C GLN A 369 11.64 -16.36 51.48
N ASP A 370 10.91 -16.65 50.40
CA ASP A 370 10.79 -17.96 49.76
C ASP A 370 11.53 -18.09 48.41
N LEU A 371 12.37 -17.10 48.06
CA LEU A 371 13.17 -17.15 46.82
C LEU A 371 14.37 -18.10 46.99
N GLN A 372 14.46 -19.12 46.13
CA GLN A 372 15.61 -20.04 46.05
C GLN A 372 16.70 -19.49 45.11
N GLU A 373 17.82 -20.21 44.92
CA GLU A 373 19.00 -19.76 44.16
C GLU A 373 18.71 -19.33 42.71
N ASP A 374 17.64 -19.86 42.10
CA ASP A 374 17.16 -19.53 40.76
C ASP A 374 16.32 -18.23 40.68
N GLY A 375 15.90 -17.71 41.84
CA GLY A 375 15.04 -16.55 41.99
C GLY A 375 13.55 -16.83 41.77
N LEU A 376 13.10 -18.09 41.87
CA LEU A 376 11.69 -18.49 41.74
C LEU A 376 11.05 -18.89 43.09
N THR A 377 9.76 -18.60 43.25
CA THR A 377 8.93 -19.05 44.37
C THR A 377 8.49 -20.50 44.19
N GLN A 378 8.18 -21.19 45.29
CA GLN A 378 7.76 -22.60 45.22
C GLN A 378 6.45 -22.77 44.43
N GLU A 379 5.48 -21.87 44.65
CA GLU A 379 4.22 -21.84 43.89
C GLU A 379 4.46 -21.73 42.38
N CYS A 380 5.40 -20.89 41.95
CA CYS A 380 5.73 -20.75 40.55
C CYS A 380 6.35 -22.04 40.00
N ARG A 381 7.25 -22.70 40.73
CA ARG A 381 7.83 -23.99 40.32
C ARG A 381 6.77 -25.07 40.17
N ASP A 382 5.87 -25.19 41.14
CA ASP A 382 4.81 -26.19 41.12
C ASP A 382 3.92 -26.00 39.89
N LEU A 383 3.57 -24.75 39.57
CA LEU A 383 2.84 -24.43 38.34
C LEU A 383 3.65 -24.79 37.08
N LEU A 384 4.88 -24.33 36.97
CA LEU A 384 5.73 -24.56 35.79
C LEU A 384 5.89 -26.05 35.49
N SER A 385 5.98 -26.90 36.53
CA SER A 385 6.09 -28.36 36.39
C SER A 385 4.90 -29.02 35.69
N SER A 386 3.75 -28.32 35.66
CA SER A 386 2.50 -28.80 35.05
C SER A 386 2.22 -28.21 33.66
N LEU A 387 2.98 -27.20 33.23
CA LEU A 387 2.73 -26.49 31.97
C LEU A 387 3.50 -27.12 30.79
N PRO A 388 2.93 -27.08 29.57
CA PRO A 388 3.69 -27.35 28.35
C PRO A 388 4.93 -26.46 28.30
N THR A 389 6.09 -27.05 28.00
CA THR A 389 7.39 -26.39 28.00
C THR A 389 8.09 -26.61 26.67
N GLU A 390 8.72 -25.57 26.14
CA GLU A 390 9.59 -25.62 24.97
C GLU A 390 10.94 -24.96 25.26
N GLU A 391 12.00 -25.48 24.63
CA GLU A 391 13.35 -24.93 24.76
C GLU A 391 13.43 -23.60 23.98
N GLY A 392 13.70 -22.52 24.69
CA GLY A 392 13.86 -21.19 24.11
C GLY A 392 15.33 -20.79 23.89
N TRP A 393 15.54 -19.72 23.13
CA TRP A 393 16.85 -19.26 22.66
C TRP A 393 17.82 -18.83 23.77
N LEU A 394 17.29 -18.41 24.92
CA LEU A 394 18.05 -17.97 26.10
C LEU A 394 17.59 -18.63 27.42
N PHE A 395 16.37 -19.16 27.45
CA PHE A 395 15.72 -19.78 28.60
C PHE A 395 14.51 -20.56 28.10
N ASP A 396 14.09 -21.57 28.85
CA ASP A 396 12.86 -22.31 28.56
C ASP A 396 11.63 -21.41 28.66
N VAL A 397 10.65 -21.70 27.81
CA VAL A 397 9.36 -21.02 27.76
C VAL A 397 8.24 -22.01 28.09
N TYR A 398 7.23 -21.51 28.79
CA TYR A 398 6.13 -22.29 29.34
C TYR A 398 4.81 -21.70 28.85
N GLN A 399 3.88 -22.55 28.44
CA GLN A 399 2.58 -22.12 27.94
C GLN A 399 1.62 -21.88 29.09
N TYR A 400 1.31 -20.61 29.38
CA TYR A 400 0.37 -20.20 30.42
C TYR A 400 -0.77 -19.38 29.79
N GLN A 401 -2.01 -19.82 30.01
CA GLN A 401 -3.23 -19.19 29.46
C GLN A 401 -3.19 -18.97 27.93
N GLY A 402 -2.59 -19.90 27.19
CA GLY A 402 -2.49 -19.85 25.72
C GLY A 402 -1.32 -19.04 25.16
N PHE A 403 -0.45 -18.48 26.02
CA PHE A 403 0.72 -17.71 25.62
C PHE A 403 2.02 -18.29 26.20
N TRP A 404 3.12 -18.12 25.48
CA TRP A 404 4.44 -18.62 25.88
C TRP A 404 5.22 -17.58 26.66
N PHE A 405 5.64 -17.92 27.88
CA PHE A 405 6.37 -17.02 28.76
C PHE A 405 7.61 -17.68 29.37
N PRO A 406 8.68 -16.92 29.62
CA PRO A 406 9.76 -17.34 30.50
C PRO A 406 9.27 -17.52 31.93
N SER A 407 9.89 -18.43 32.69
CA SER A 407 9.56 -18.71 34.09
C SER A 407 9.45 -17.45 34.97
N ARG A 408 10.39 -16.52 34.83
CA ARG A 408 10.38 -15.24 35.58
C ARG A 408 9.20 -14.33 35.25
N GLN A 409 8.69 -14.37 34.02
CA GLN A 409 7.51 -13.57 33.65
C GLN A 409 6.24 -14.21 34.21
N ILE A 410 6.13 -15.54 34.21
CA ILE A 410 5.01 -16.24 34.86
C ILE A 410 4.97 -15.90 36.35
N GLN A 411 6.10 -15.91 37.04
CA GLN A 411 6.16 -15.46 38.44
C GLN A 411 5.67 -14.01 38.61
N ALA A 412 6.08 -13.09 37.73
CA ALA A 412 5.64 -11.70 37.78
C ALA A 412 4.12 -11.57 37.53
N VAL A 413 3.57 -12.37 36.62
CA VAL A 413 2.13 -12.44 36.35
C VAL A 413 1.37 -12.94 37.58
N LEU A 414 1.81 -14.05 38.20
CA LEU A 414 1.20 -14.58 39.43
C LEU A 414 1.24 -13.56 40.56
N ALA A 415 2.40 -12.92 40.77
CA ALA A 415 2.55 -11.89 41.79
C ALA A 415 1.65 -10.68 41.53
N SER A 416 1.49 -10.27 40.27
CA SER A 416 0.58 -9.18 39.88
C SER A 416 -0.88 -9.57 40.12
N GLN A 417 -1.30 -10.77 39.70
CA GLN A 417 -2.67 -11.26 39.91
C GLN A 417 -3.06 -11.36 41.39
N GLN A 418 -2.10 -11.68 42.27
CA GLN A 418 -2.35 -11.79 43.71
C GLN A 418 -2.35 -10.42 44.43
N ARG A 419 -1.54 -9.46 43.96
CA ARG A 419 -1.22 -8.24 44.73
C ARG A 419 -1.69 -6.93 44.10
N PHE A 420 -1.89 -6.90 42.79
CA PHE A 420 -2.33 -5.69 42.11
C PHE A 420 -3.84 -5.54 42.25
N GLN A 421 -4.26 -4.45 42.86
CA GLN A 421 -5.66 -4.04 42.93
C GLN A 421 -5.82 -2.74 42.16
N ALA A 422 -6.55 -2.81 41.04
CA ALA A 422 -6.79 -1.64 40.21
C ALA A 422 -7.65 -0.61 40.97
N GLN A 423 -7.25 0.65 40.88
CA GLN A 423 -8.00 1.81 41.38
C GLN A 423 -8.57 2.61 40.21
N ASP A 424 -9.62 3.39 40.46
CA ASP A 424 -10.30 4.19 39.43
C ASP A 424 -9.37 5.22 38.74
N THR A 425 -8.24 5.56 39.38
CA THR A 425 -7.24 6.50 38.87
C THR A 425 -6.08 5.83 38.14
N ASP A 426 -6.03 4.50 38.09
CA ASP A 426 -4.89 3.79 37.50
C ASP A 426 -4.90 3.88 35.97
N ILE A 427 -3.73 4.15 35.40
CA ILE A 427 -3.52 4.15 33.95
C ILE A 427 -2.68 2.92 33.58
N LEU A 428 -3.33 1.94 32.96
CA LEU A 428 -2.66 0.73 32.47
C LEU A 428 -2.16 0.91 31.03
N LEU A 429 -0.84 0.94 30.86
CA LEU A 429 -0.21 0.99 29.54
C LEU A 429 -0.02 -0.42 28.97
N VAL A 430 -0.95 -0.83 28.10
CA VAL A 430 -0.94 -2.16 27.48
C VAL A 430 -0.30 -2.07 26.10
N THR A 431 0.86 -2.71 25.94
CA THR A 431 1.59 -2.77 24.67
C THR A 431 2.25 -4.13 24.50
N THR A 432 2.41 -4.56 23.26
CA THR A 432 3.30 -5.68 22.96
C THR A 432 4.76 -5.25 23.09
N PRO A 433 5.69 -6.14 23.47
CA PRO A 433 7.10 -5.79 23.52
C PRO A 433 7.58 -5.18 22.19
N LYS A 434 8.26 -4.04 22.27
CA LYS A 434 8.85 -3.30 21.13
C LYS A 434 7.85 -2.64 20.16
N SER A 435 6.55 -2.55 20.46
CA SER A 435 5.58 -1.78 19.65
C SER A 435 5.49 -0.29 20.00
N GLY A 436 6.56 0.31 20.54
CA GLY A 436 6.58 1.71 20.93
C GLY A 436 6.21 1.98 22.39
N THR A 437 6.31 0.99 23.29
CA THR A 437 6.09 1.15 24.74
C THR A 437 6.84 2.36 25.34
N THR A 438 8.07 2.61 24.89
CA THR A 438 8.87 3.76 25.35
C THR A 438 8.25 5.10 24.93
N TRP A 439 7.73 5.18 23.71
CA TRP A 439 7.04 6.36 23.19
C TRP A 439 5.69 6.57 23.90
N LEU A 440 4.91 5.49 24.09
CA LEU A 440 3.65 5.58 24.81
C LEU A 440 3.84 6.07 26.24
N LYS A 441 4.86 5.56 26.94
CA LYS A 441 5.24 6.05 28.28
C LYS A 441 5.59 7.54 28.26
N ALA A 442 6.37 7.98 27.27
CA ALA A 442 6.74 9.39 27.12
C ALA A 442 5.52 10.30 26.89
N ILE A 443 4.61 9.90 26.01
CA ILE A 443 3.38 10.64 25.67
C ILE A 443 2.46 10.75 26.88
N VAL A 444 2.21 9.62 27.55
CA VAL A 444 1.34 9.60 28.73
C VAL A 444 1.95 10.43 29.86
N PHE A 445 3.28 10.36 30.06
CA PHE A 445 3.96 11.22 31.01
C PHE A 445 3.80 12.70 30.70
N ALA A 446 4.02 13.11 29.45
CA ALA A 446 3.80 14.49 29.01
C ALA A 446 2.37 14.94 29.29
N PHE A 447 1.38 14.08 29.03
CA PHE A 447 -0.03 14.42 29.19
C PHE A 447 -0.45 14.55 30.66
N VAL A 448 -0.09 13.57 31.49
CA VAL A 448 -0.43 13.53 32.93
C VAL A 448 0.26 14.68 33.67
N ASN A 449 1.52 14.97 33.33
CA ASN A 449 2.32 15.97 34.01
C ASN A 449 2.34 17.35 33.31
N ARG A 450 1.50 17.60 32.30
CA ARG A 450 1.50 18.86 31.51
C ARG A 450 1.35 20.13 32.33
N VAL A 451 0.71 20.06 33.50
CA VAL A 451 0.56 21.22 34.41
C VAL A 451 1.83 21.44 35.22
N LYS A 452 2.52 20.35 35.58
CA LYS A 452 3.74 20.36 36.38
C LYS A 452 4.98 20.70 35.54
N PHE A 453 4.97 20.30 34.27
CA PHE A 453 5.99 20.60 33.27
C PHE A 453 5.34 21.18 32.01
N PRO A 454 4.96 22.48 32.03
CA PRO A 454 4.22 23.10 30.94
C PRO A 454 5.06 23.38 29.69
N ASP A 455 6.38 23.57 29.85
CA ASP A 455 7.29 23.91 28.75
C ASP A 455 8.40 22.85 28.58
N MET A 456 8.74 22.53 27.33
CA MET A 456 9.88 21.68 26.97
C MET A 456 11.18 22.50 27.05
N GLN A 457 11.64 22.77 28.27
CA GLN A 457 12.94 23.38 28.55
C GLN A 457 14.01 22.29 28.76
N ASP A 458 15.30 22.62 28.68
CA ASP A 458 16.43 21.67 28.75
C ASP A 458 16.46 20.76 29.99
N HIS A 459 15.68 21.08 31.03
CA HIS A 459 15.56 20.30 32.27
C HIS A 459 14.31 19.42 32.32
N HIS A 460 13.51 19.35 31.25
CA HIS A 460 12.30 18.53 31.22
C HIS A 460 12.66 17.04 31.42
N PRO A 461 11.94 16.27 32.27
CA PRO A 461 12.30 14.87 32.56
C PRO A 461 12.35 13.96 31.32
N LEU A 462 11.54 14.24 30.30
CA LEU A 462 11.59 13.54 29.00
C LEU A 462 12.87 13.81 28.19
N LEU A 463 13.59 14.88 28.49
CA LEU A 463 14.86 15.24 27.83
C LEU A 463 16.07 14.74 28.60
N THR A 464 15.92 14.47 29.90
CA THR A 464 17.04 14.14 30.80
C THR A 464 17.03 12.70 31.30
N SER A 465 15.92 11.97 31.19
CA SER A 465 15.77 10.60 31.69
C SER A 465 15.12 9.66 30.69
N ASN A 466 15.35 8.36 30.86
CA ASN A 466 14.70 7.36 30.03
C ASN A 466 13.20 7.27 30.37
N PRO A 467 12.26 7.22 29.40
CA PRO A 467 10.82 7.09 29.69
C PRO A 467 10.44 5.86 30.52
N HIS A 468 11.28 4.81 30.57
CA HIS A 468 11.07 3.67 31.45
C HIS A 468 11.27 4.00 32.94
N GLU A 469 12.08 5.02 33.25
CA GLU A 469 12.41 5.49 34.61
C GLU A 469 11.42 6.56 35.10
N LEU A 470 10.60 7.12 34.20
CA LEU A 470 9.60 8.13 34.51
C LEU A 470 8.26 7.54 34.93
N VAL A 471 8.08 6.22 34.83
CA VAL A 471 6.84 5.52 35.22
C VAL A 471 6.46 5.73 36.69
N PRO A 472 7.38 5.78 37.67
CA PRO A 472 7.04 6.10 39.06
C PRO A 472 6.59 7.55 39.30
N LEU A 473 6.69 8.41 38.26
CA LEU A 473 6.29 9.82 38.28
C LEU A 473 5.00 10.06 37.48
N LEU A 474 4.36 8.99 36.98
CA LEU A 474 2.98 8.96 36.50
C LEU A 474 2.05 8.79 37.71
#